data_AF-A0AAD9ZTN5-F1
#
_entry.id   AF-A0AAD9ZTN5-F1
#
_cell.length_a   1.000
_cell.length_b   1.000
_cell.length_c   1.000
_cell.angle_alpha   90.00
_cell.angle_beta   90.00
_cell.angle_gamma   90.00
#
_symmetry.space_group_name_H-M   'P 1'
#
loop_
_entity.id
_entity.type
_entity.pdbx_description
1 polymer ?
#
loop_
_entity_poly.entity_id
_entity_poly.type
_entity_poly.pdbx_seq_one_letter_code
_entity_poly.pdbx_strand_id
1 'polypeptide(L)'
;MDRGKKFLASIVHRLLLHELHHDGPEDEMRFMLGPHSVRFSKVEFCPITRLKFGVIPDTRRYEMVQTGIHQRYFGGVADMDYEHLRAVLRIGIFEQQYDVMKLCLLYMLNKILMGLDEREKVPLWQTRLVEDLNAFDAFPWGAHVYRQSIFGFKHALDGRREWYERRQ
;
A
#
# COMPACT_ATOMS: atom_id res chain seq x y z
N MET A 1 6.58 4.92 -30.77
CA MET A 1 5.27 4.41 -30.31
C MET A 1 5.55 3.14 -29.52
N ASP A 2 5.54 3.26 -28.20
CA ASP A 2 6.02 2.22 -27.28
C ASP A 2 5.03 1.03 -27.24
N ARG A 3 5.55 -0.19 -27.33
CA ARG A 3 4.74 -1.41 -27.26
C ARG A 3 4.32 -1.59 -25.81
N GLY A 4 3.05 -1.27 -25.52
CA GLY A 4 2.47 -1.33 -24.18
C GLY A 4 2.83 -2.63 -23.46
N LYS A 5 3.64 -2.51 -22.41
CA LYS A 5 3.94 -3.62 -21.50
C LYS A 5 2.63 -4.05 -20.84
N LYS A 6 2.11 -5.22 -21.22
CA LYS A 6 0.94 -5.81 -20.55
C LYS A 6 1.40 -6.42 -19.23
N PHE A 7 0.68 -6.17 -18.16
CA PHE A 7 0.91 -6.85 -16.88
C PHE A 7 0.66 -8.36 -17.06
N LEU A 8 1.69 -9.18 -16.81
CA LEU A 8 1.63 -10.63 -16.98
C LEU A 8 1.21 -11.29 -15.67
N ALA A 9 -0.07 -11.13 -15.32
CA ALA A 9 -0.66 -11.68 -14.09
C ALA A 9 -0.38 -13.19 -13.92
N SER A 10 -0.32 -13.95 -15.02
CA SER A 10 -0.04 -15.38 -15.00
C SER A 10 1.40 -15.74 -14.63
N ILE A 11 2.37 -14.84 -14.83
CA ILE A 11 3.75 -15.02 -14.37
C ILE A 11 3.82 -14.75 -12.88
N VAL A 12 3.23 -13.65 -12.41
CA VAL A 12 3.17 -13.31 -10.99
C VAL A 12 2.47 -14.41 -10.21
N HIS A 13 1.31 -14.87 -10.68
CA HIS A 13 0.58 -15.97 -10.06
C HIS A 13 1.43 -17.25 -9.96
N ARG A 14 2.09 -17.67 -11.06
CA ARG A 14 2.97 -18.84 -11.05
C ARG A 14 4.17 -18.68 -10.14
N LEU A 15 4.78 -17.49 -10.10
CA LEU A 15 5.88 -17.20 -9.17
C LEU A 15 5.42 -17.38 -7.73
N LEU A 16 4.27 -16.79 -7.37
CA LEU A 16 3.71 -16.87 -6.03
C LEU A 16 3.41 -18.33 -5.63
N LEU A 17 2.92 -19.17 -6.54
CA LEU A 17 2.68 -20.60 -6.25
C LEU A 17 3.96 -21.40 -5.96
N HIS A 18 5.13 -20.91 -6.36
CA HIS A 18 6.42 -21.55 -6.09
C HIS A 18 7.13 -20.91 -4.88
N GLU A 19 6.37 -20.33 -3.95
CA GLU A 19 6.91 -19.86 -2.68
C GLU A 19 7.53 -21.02 -1.88
N LEU A 20 8.75 -20.77 -1.40
CA LEU A 20 9.47 -21.62 -0.46
C LEU A 20 9.15 -21.14 0.96
N HIS A 21 8.37 -21.95 1.67
CA HIS A 21 8.30 -21.84 3.13
C HIS A 21 9.68 -22.15 3.70
N HIS A 22 10.13 -21.29 4.60
CA HIS A 22 11.42 -21.41 5.24
C HIS A 22 11.33 -20.79 6.64
N ASP A 23 12.11 -21.30 7.58
CA ASP A 23 12.20 -20.80 8.96
C ASP A 23 13.00 -19.48 9.06
N GLY A 24 13.11 -18.74 7.96
CA GLY A 24 13.86 -17.49 7.89
C GLY A 24 13.04 -16.27 8.34
N PRO A 25 13.56 -15.06 8.08
CA PRO A 25 12.90 -13.83 8.51
C PRO A 25 11.45 -13.74 8.00
N GLU A 26 10.53 -13.38 8.90
CA GLU A 26 9.11 -13.18 8.53
C GLU A 26 8.91 -12.07 7.51
N ASP A 27 9.88 -11.16 7.37
CA ASP A 27 9.88 -10.06 6.43
C ASP A 27 10.62 -10.34 5.13
N GLU A 28 10.73 -11.62 4.72
CA GLU A 28 11.13 -11.99 3.36
C GLU A 28 10.25 -13.10 2.77
N MET A 29 10.23 -13.17 1.44
CA MET A 29 9.66 -14.28 0.67
C MET A 29 10.71 -14.85 -0.27
N ARG A 30 10.67 -16.17 -0.50
CA ARG A 30 11.58 -16.86 -1.40
C ARG A 30 10.77 -17.67 -2.40
N PHE A 31 11.19 -17.68 -3.65
CA PHE A 31 10.49 -18.35 -4.73
C PHE A 31 11.46 -19.22 -5.54
N MET A 32 10.99 -20.38 -6.01
CA MET A 32 11.72 -21.17 -6.99
C MET A 32 11.36 -20.72 -8.41
N LEU A 33 12.38 -20.36 -9.18
CA LEU A 33 12.27 -20.04 -10.60
C LEU A 33 13.23 -20.93 -11.40
N GLY A 34 12.71 -22.05 -11.90
CA GLY A 34 13.53 -23.10 -12.50
C GLY A 34 14.49 -23.69 -11.45
N PRO A 35 15.81 -23.75 -11.68
CA PRO A 35 16.79 -24.23 -10.69
C PRO A 35 17.21 -23.16 -9.67
N HIS A 36 16.73 -21.91 -9.81
CA HIS A 36 17.19 -20.79 -8.99
C HIS A 36 16.21 -20.46 -7.88
N SER A 37 16.73 -20.21 -6.68
CA SER A 37 15.97 -19.57 -5.60
C SER A 37 16.14 -18.05 -5.69
N VAL A 38 15.01 -17.33 -5.78
CA VAL A 38 14.96 -15.87 -5.85
C VAL A 38 14.33 -15.35 -4.56
N ARG A 39 14.89 -14.28 -4.00
CA ARG A 39 14.39 -13.63 -2.79
C ARG A 39 13.67 -12.32 -3.12
N PHE A 40 12.57 -12.07 -2.43
CA PHE A 40 11.92 -10.77 -2.34
C PHE A 40 11.99 -10.27 -0.89
N SER A 41 12.87 -9.31 -0.66
CA SER A 41 13.13 -8.69 0.64
C SER A 41 13.11 -7.16 0.52
N LYS A 42 13.36 -6.46 1.64
CA LYS A 42 13.59 -5.00 1.64
C LYS A 42 14.76 -4.59 0.73
N VAL A 43 15.74 -5.47 0.56
CA VAL A 43 16.94 -5.21 -0.26
C VAL A 43 16.56 -4.93 -1.71
N GLU A 44 15.61 -5.68 -2.26
CA GLU A 44 15.13 -5.50 -3.63
C GLU A 44 14.03 -4.43 -3.70
N PHE A 45 13.20 -4.28 -2.66
CA PHE A 45 12.08 -3.35 -2.64
C PHE A 45 12.49 -1.86 -2.50
N CYS A 46 13.46 -1.57 -1.62
CA CYS A 46 13.86 -0.20 -1.30
C CYS A 46 14.44 0.55 -2.52
N PRO A 47 15.36 -0.04 -3.33
CA PRO A 47 15.91 0.64 -4.50
C PRO A 47 14.88 0.95 -5.59
N ILE A 48 13.86 0.09 -5.75
CA ILE A 48 12.81 0.24 -6.77
C ILE A 48 11.84 1.35 -6.37
N THR A 49 11.36 1.32 -5.12
CA THR A 49 10.34 2.27 -4.65
C THR A 49 10.92 3.61 -4.23
N ARG A 50 12.20 3.64 -3.84
CA ARG A 50 12.89 4.83 -3.29
C ARG A 50 12.20 5.45 -2.07
N LEU A 51 11.26 4.73 -1.46
CA LEU A 51 10.55 5.19 -0.26
C LEU A 51 11.44 5.06 0.97
N LYS A 52 11.25 5.96 1.95
CA LYS A 52 12.02 5.95 3.19
C LYS A 52 11.70 4.72 4.04
N PHE A 53 12.73 4.06 4.54
CA PHE A 53 12.61 2.97 5.53
C PHE A 53 13.01 3.48 6.92
N GLY A 54 12.40 2.91 7.95
CA GLY A 54 12.65 3.29 9.33
C GLY A 54 11.65 2.63 10.28
N VAL A 55 11.75 2.96 11.57
CA VAL A 55 10.80 2.51 12.58
C VAL A 55 9.45 3.20 12.34
N ILE A 56 8.41 2.41 12.12
CA ILE A 56 7.06 2.94 11.95
C ILE A 56 6.63 3.52 13.30
N PRO A 57 6.35 4.83 13.37
CA PRO A 57 5.93 5.45 14.61
C PRO A 57 4.51 5.03 15.00
N ASP A 58 4.15 5.21 16.27
CA ASP A 58 2.76 5.05 16.70
C ASP A 58 1.87 6.07 15.97
N THR A 59 0.91 5.56 15.19
CA THR A 59 0.01 6.38 14.37
C THR A 59 -1.02 7.14 15.21
N ARG A 60 -1.20 6.79 16.48
CA ARG A 60 -2.07 7.52 17.41
C ARG A 60 -1.55 8.90 17.78
N ARG A 61 -0.25 9.15 17.57
CA ARG A 61 0.37 10.46 17.82
C ARG A 61 -0.10 11.56 16.85
N TYR A 62 -0.71 11.18 15.74
CA TYR A 62 -1.25 12.12 14.77
C TYR A 62 -2.63 12.59 15.23
N GLU A 63 -2.74 13.88 15.50
CA GLU A 63 -3.96 14.50 16.03
C GLU A 63 -4.93 14.89 14.91
N MET A 64 -6.21 14.97 15.27
CA MET A 64 -7.24 15.47 14.36
C MET A 64 -7.12 16.99 14.22
N VAL A 65 -6.97 17.45 12.98
CA VAL A 65 -7.12 18.88 12.68
C VAL A 65 -8.62 19.15 12.51
N GLN A 66 -9.20 19.90 13.45
CA GLN A 66 -10.65 20.17 13.48
C GLN A 66 -11.16 20.84 12.20
N THR A 67 -10.33 21.70 11.60
CA THR A 67 -10.58 22.34 10.31
C THR A 67 -9.69 21.73 9.24
N GLY A 68 -9.44 20.42 9.27
CA GLY A 68 -8.65 19.71 8.26
C GLY A 68 -9.49 19.29 7.05
N ILE A 69 -8.84 18.65 6.07
CA ILE A 69 -9.48 18.04 4.90
C ILE A 69 -10.51 17.00 5.33
N HIS A 70 -10.27 16.30 6.44
CA HIS A 70 -11.20 15.32 6.98
C HIS A 70 -12.55 15.95 7.34
N GLN A 71 -12.52 17.12 7.99
CA GLN A 71 -13.74 17.83 8.36
C GLN A 71 -14.40 18.48 7.15
N ARG A 72 -13.62 19.17 6.30
CA ARG A 72 -14.13 19.93 5.15
C ARG A 72 -14.81 19.04 4.11
N TYR A 73 -14.16 17.94 3.73
CA TYR A 73 -14.58 17.15 2.58
C TYR A 73 -15.34 15.89 2.96
N PHE A 74 -15.19 15.42 4.21
CA PHE A 74 -15.79 14.16 4.66
C PHE A 74 -16.68 14.34 5.88
N GLY A 75 -16.96 15.58 6.29
CA GLY A 75 -17.89 15.88 7.39
C GLY A 75 -17.45 15.32 8.75
N GLY A 76 -16.19 14.92 8.91
CA GLY A 76 -15.70 14.37 10.16
C GLY A 76 -16.15 12.93 10.46
N VAL A 77 -16.63 12.18 9.46
CA VAL A 77 -17.07 10.78 9.65
C VAL A 77 -15.95 9.88 10.16
N ALA A 78 -16.29 8.83 10.92
CA ALA A 78 -15.26 7.93 11.48
C ALA A 78 -14.48 7.15 10.39
N ASP A 79 -15.17 6.81 9.30
CA ASP A 79 -14.66 5.99 8.22
C ASP A 79 -14.78 6.73 6.89
N MET A 80 -13.64 6.99 6.26
CA MET A 80 -13.60 7.58 4.93
C MET A 80 -13.52 6.46 3.89
N ASP A 81 -14.54 6.38 3.03
CA ASP A 81 -14.51 5.46 1.90
C ASP A 81 -13.67 6.02 0.74
N TYR A 82 -13.09 5.11 -0.04
CA TYR A 82 -12.22 5.48 -1.14
C TYR A 82 -12.97 6.18 -2.30
N GLU A 83 -14.21 5.78 -2.55
CA GLU A 83 -15.03 6.33 -3.62
C GLU A 83 -15.38 7.80 -3.38
N HIS A 84 -15.60 8.19 -2.14
CA HIS A 84 -15.82 9.55 -1.70
C HIS A 84 -14.56 10.39 -1.93
N LEU A 85 -13.38 9.88 -1.57
CA LEU A 85 -12.11 10.55 -1.86
C LEU A 85 -11.95 10.79 -3.38
N ARG A 86 -12.28 9.78 -4.20
CA ARG A 86 -12.26 9.92 -5.67
C ARG A 86 -13.28 10.95 -6.14
N ALA A 87 -14.49 10.96 -5.58
CA ALA A 87 -15.54 11.90 -5.94
C ALA A 87 -15.13 13.34 -5.64
N VAL A 88 -14.57 13.60 -4.45
CA VAL A 88 -14.05 14.92 -4.07
C VAL A 88 -12.98 15.39 -5.05
N LEU A 89 -12.01 14.54 -5.37
CA LEU A 89 -10.96 14.86 -6.35
C LEU A 89 -11.51 15.13 -7.76
N ARG A 90 -12.58 14.43 -8.16
CA ARG A 90 -13.24 14.65 -9.47
C ARG A 90 -14.05 15.93 -9.54
N ILE A 91 -14.69 16.34 -8.43
CA ILE A 91 -15.42 17.61 -8.35
C ILE A 91 -14.44 18.77 -8.55
N GLY A 92 -13.23 18.67 -7.99
CA GLY A 92 -12.16 19.63 -8.25
C GLY A 92 -12.37 21.01 -7.60
N ILE A 93 -13.30 21.13 -6.65
CA ILE A 93 -13.57 22.35 -5.88
C ILE A 93 -12.90 22.19 -4.52
N PHE A 94 -11.93 23.05 -4.23
CA PHE A 94 -11.13 22.97 -3.01
C PHE A 94 -11.16 24.30 -2.23
N GLU A 95 -11.29 24.22 -0.90
CA GLU A 95 -11.39 25.39 -0.03
C GLU A 95 -10.01 26.01 0.25
N GLN A 96 -8.95 25.20 0.33
CA GLN A 96 -7.59 25.69 0.57
C GLN A 96 -6.62 25.24 -0.52
N GLN A 97 -5.58 26.05 -0.75
CA GLN A 97 -4.52 25.84 -1.75
C GLN A 97 -3.91 24.43 -1.71
N TYR A 98 -3.66 23.89 -0.51
CA TYR A 98 -2.97 22.61 -0.34
C TYR A 98 -3.90 21.41 -0.21
N ASP A 99 -5.21 21.60 -0.21
CA ASP A 99 -6.17 20.52 0.01
C ASP A 99 -6.11 19.47 -1.10
N VAL A 100 -6.07 19.93 -2.35
CA VAL A 100 -5.91 19.04 -3.51
C VAL A 100 -4.66 18.17 -3.38
N MET A 101 -3.56 18.75 -2.91
CA MET A 101 -2.30 18.02 -2.75
C MET A 101 -2.43 16.95 -1.66
N LYS A 102 -3.01 17.28 -0.51
CA LYS A 102 -3.22 16.33 0.59
C LYS A 102 -4.14 15.17 0.18
N LEU A 103 -5.23 15.49 -0.53
CA LEU A 103 -6.16 14.50 -1.07
C LEU A 103 -5.50 13.61 -2.14
N CYS A 104 -4.68 14.19 -3.02
CA CYS A 104 -3.90 13.43 -4.00
C CYS A 104 -2.87 12.51 -3.33
N LEU A 105 -2.19 12.96 -2.25
CA LEU A 105 -1.28 12.12 -1.48
C LEU A 105 -2.01 10.92 -0.87
N LEU A 106 -3.19 11.13 -0.29
CA LEU A 106 -4.04 10.04 0.21
C LEU A 106 -4.44 9.07 -0.90
N TYR A 107 -4.85 9.59 -2.06
CA TYR A 107 -5.23 8.79 -3.23
C TYR A 107 -4.06 7.92 -3.70
N MET A 108 -2.89 8.53 -3.93
CA MET A 108 -1.70 7.83 -4.41
C MET A 108 -1.21 6.79 -3.41
N LEU A 109 -1.17 7.12 -2.12
CA LEU A 109 -0.78 6.21 -1.07
C LEU A 109 -1.67 4.95 -1.07
N ASN A 110 -2.99 5.15 -1.09
CA ASN A 110 -3.94 4.05 -0.95
C ASN A 110 -4.08 3.20 -2.22
N LYS A 111 -4.12 3.80 -3.42
CA LYS A 111 -4.23 3.01 -4.68
C LYS A 111 -2.92 2.57 -5.26
N ILE A 112 -1.97 3.47 -5.38
CA ILE A 112 -0.75 3.18 -6.14
C ILE A 112 0.21 2.37 -5.27
N LEU A 113 0.41 2.79 -4.02
CA LEU A 113 1.40 2.14 -3.16
C LEU A 113 0.82 0.91 -2.45
N MET A 114 -0.38 1.00 -1.88
CA MET A 114 -0.96 -0.11 -1.10
C MET A 114 -1.89 -1.02 -1.92
N GLY A 115 -2.28 -0.62 -3.13
CA GLY A 115 -3.14 -1.44 -3.98
C GLY A 115 -4.52 -1.74 -3.37
N LEU A 116 -5.02 -0.87 -2.48
CA LEU A 116 -6.31 -1.09 -1.81
C LEU A 116 -7.44 -1.18 -2.82
N ASP A 117 -8.42 -2.05 -2.56
CA ASP A 117 -9.66 -2.13 -3.34
C ASP A 117 -10.49 -0.83 -3.19
N GLU A 118 -11.39 -0.55 -4.13
CA GLU A 118 -12.29 0.61 -4.08
C GLU A 118 -13.26 0.54 -2.89
N ARG A 119 -13.47 -0.66 -2.36
CA ARG A 119 -14.32 -0.92 -1.19
C ARG A 119 -13.60 -0.73 0.15
N GLU A 120 -12.28 -0.59 0.12
CA GLU A 120 -11.48 -0.43 1.34
C GLU A 120 -11.58 1.00 1.88
N LYS A 121 -11.54 1.09 3.20
CA LYS A 121 -11.57 2.37 3.92
C LYS A 121 -10.17 2.97 3.97
N VAL A 122 -10.07 4.28 3.83
CA VAL A 122 -8.81 5.00 4.06
C VAL A 122 -8.63 5.16 5.58
N PRO A 123 -7.51 4.66 6.15
CA PRO A 123 -7.28 4.78 7.58
C PRO A 123 -7.23 6.24 8.05
N LEU A 124 -8.00 6.57 9.09
CA LEU A 124 -8.11 7.93 9.61
C LEU A 124 -6.76 8.54 10.04
N TRP A 125 -5.81 7.73 10.49
CA TRP A 125 -4.48 8.24 10.84
C TRP A 125 -3.71 8.82 9.64
N GLN A 126 -4.00 8.36 8.41
CA GLN A 126 -3.38 8.90 7.21
C GLN A 126 -3.91 10.29 6.88
N THR A 127 -5.21 10.53 7.09
CA THR A 127 -5.81 11.86 6.88
C THR A 127 -5.26 12.87 7.87
N ARG A 128 -4.99 12.45 9.11
CA ARG A 128 -4.29 13.27 10.12
C ARG A 128 -2.85 13.53 9.72
N LEU A 129 -2.16 12.53 9.20
CA LEU A 129 -0.76 12.65 8.80
C LEU A 129 -0.55 13.62 7.63
N VAL A 130 -1.43 13.62 6.61
CA VAL A 130 -1.29 14.55 5.47
C VAL A 130 -1.54 16.02 5.83
N GLU A 131 -2.08 16.31 7.02
CA GLU A 131 -2.20 17.69 7.49
C GLU A 131 -0.83 18.33 7.80
N ASP A 132 0.13 17.51 8.23
CA ASP A 132 1.54 17.90 8.40
C ASP A 132 2.40 17.22 7.33
N LEU A 133 2.65 17.94 6.24
CA LEU A 133 3.41 17.44 5.10
C LEU A 133 4.87 17.10 5.45
N ASN A 134 5.45 17.75 6.45
CA ASN A 134 6.80 17.41 6.91
C ASN A 134 6.79 16.06 7.64
N ALA A 135 5.79 15.84 8.50
CA ALA A 135 5.58 14.55 9.14
C ALA A 135 5.24 13.45 8.12
N PHE A 136 4.45 13.77 7.09
CA PHE A 136 4.14 12.85 5.99
C PHE A 136 5.40 12.46 5.20
N ASP A 137 6.25 13.42 4.83
CA ASP A 137 7.49 13.13 4.11
C ASP A 137 8.50 12.38 4.99
N ALA A 138 8.55 12.66 6.29
CA ALA A 138 9.41 11.96 7.24
C ALA A 138 8.92 10.53 7.57
N PHE A 139 7.66 10.21 7.32
CA PHE A 139 7.09 8.90 7.63
C PHE A 139 7.80 7.78 6.83
N PRO A 140 8.10 6.62 7.44
CA PRO A 140 8.81 5.53 6.77
C PRO A 140 7.86 4.72 5.85
N TRP A 141 7.37 5.37 4.79
CA TRP A 141 6.43 4.77 3.83
C TRP A 141 6.95 3.48 3.21
N GLY A 142 8.26 3.37 2.99
CA GLY A 142 8.88 2.16 2.46
C GLY A 142 8.70 0.97 3.41
N ALA A 143 8.92 1.18 4.71
CA ALA A 143 8.70 0.14 5.71
C ALA A 143 7.22 -0.23 5.84
N HIS A 144 6.32 0.76 5.81
CA HIS A 144 4.88 0.53 5.92
C HIS A 144 4.32 -0.24 4.72
N VAL A 145 4.58 0.23 3.50
CA VAL A 145 4.10 -0.39 2.26
C VAL A 145 4.69 -1.79 2.12
N TYR A 146 5.99 -1.97 2.39
CA TYR A 146 6.63 -3.27 2.33
C TYR A 146 5.97 -4.29 3.26
N ARG A 147 5.69 -3.90 4.51
CA ARG A 147 5.00 -4.75 5.48
C ARG A 147 3.61 -5.18 4.97
N GLN A 148 2.86 -4.25 4.40
CA GLN A 148 1.53 -4.55 3.81
C GLN A 148 1.66 -5.50 2.61
N SER A 149 2.65 -5.28 1.74
CA SER A 149 2.88 -6.16 0.59
C SER A 149 3.21 -7.60 1.01
N ILE A 150 4.15 -7.79 1.95
CA ILE A 150 4.51 -9.13 2.43
C ILE A 150 3.32 -9.81 3.11
N PHE A 151 2.61 -9.08 3.98
CA PHE A 151 1.43 -9.61 4.64
C PHE A 151 0.36 -10.04 3.62
N GLY A 152 0.05 -9.18 2.65
CA GLY A 152 -0.93 -9.48 1.60
C GLY A 152 -0.53 -10.66 0.73
N PHE A 153 0.75 -10.78 0.36
CA PHE A 153 1.24 -11.90 -0.44
C PHE A 153 1.19 -13.23 0.32
N LYS A 154 1.64 -13.25 1.58
CA LYS A 154 1.61 -14.47 2.41
C LYS A 154 0.17 -14.93 2.67
N HIS A 155 -0.70 -14.01 3.10
CA HIS A 155 -2.11 -14.34 3.32
C HIS A 155 -2.83 -14.76 2.03
N ALA A 156 -2.43 -14.20 0.88
CA ALA A 156 -2.95 -14.68 -0.39
C ALA A 156 -2.52 -16.12 -0.69
N LEU A 157 -1.38 -16.59 -0.21
CA LEU A 157 -0.85 -17.92 -0.50
C LEU A 157 -1.27 -18.99 0.51
N ASP A 158 -1.61 -18.58 1.73
CA ASP A 158 -2.16 -19.45 2.77
C ASP A 158 -3.34 -20.29 2.23
N GLY A 159 -3.20 -21.63 2.32
CA GLY A 159 -4.24 -22.60 1.92
C GLY A 159 -4.36 -22.89 0.41
N ARG A 160 -3.74 -22.10 -0.49
CA ARG A 160 -3.83 -22.38 -1.94
C ARG A 160 -2.90 -23.51 -2.39
N ARG A 161 -1.75 -23.67 -1.75
CA ARG A 161 -0.78 -24.71 -2.13
C ARG A 161 -1.34 -26.13 -1.94
N GLU A 162 -1.96 -26.41 -0.80
CA GLU A 162 -2.63 -27.69 -0.53
C GLU A 162 -3.73 -28.02 -1.56
N TRP A 163 -4.35 -27.01 -2.14
CA TRP A 163 -5.38 -27.18 -3.16
C TRP A 163 -4.79 -27.56 -4.52
N TYR A 164 -3.60 -27.07 -4.87
CA TYR A 164 -2.89 -27.42 -6.10
C TYR A 164 -2.12 -28.75 -5.99
N GLU A 165 -1.52 -29.04 -4.83
CA GLU A 165 -0.85 -30.33 -4.57
C GLU A 165 -1.85 -31.51 -4.57
N ARG A 166 -3.13 -31.28 -4.27
CA ARG A 166 -4.22 -32.28 -4.38
C ARG A 166 -4.73 -32.50 -5.82
N ARG A 167 -4.28 -31.72 -6.79
CA ARG A 167 -4.77 -31.74 -8.18
C ARG A 167 -3.72 -32.14 -9.22
N GLN A 168 -2.52 -32.52 -8.79
CA GLN A 168 -1.52 -33.23 -9.58
C GLN A 168 -1.52 -34.71 -9.22
#